data_AF-W1YJW1-F1
#
_entry.id   AF-W1YJW1-F1
#
_cell.length_a   1.000
_cell.length_b   1.000
_cell.length_c   1.000
_cell.angle_alpha   90.00
_cell.angle_beta   90.00
_cell.angle_gamma   90.00
#
_symmetry.space_group_name_H-M   'P 1'
#
loop_
_entity.id
_entity.type
_entity.pdbx_description
1 polymer ?
#
loop_
_entity_poly.entity_id
_entity_poly.type
_entity_poly.pdbx_seq_one_letter_code
_entity_poly.pdbx_strand_id
1 'polypeptide(L)'
;GQAFAMALAKAGANIFIPSFVKDNGETKEMIEKQGVEVDFMQVDITAEGAPQKIIAASCERFGTVDILVNNAGICKLNKVLDFGRA
;
A
#
# COMPACT_ATOMS: atom_id res chain seq x y z
N GLY A 1 4.06 4.41 5.17
CA GLY A 1 3.96 3.71 3.87
C GLY A 1 5.31 3.64 3.19
N GLN A 2 5.70 4.69 2.46
CA GLN A 2 6.93 4.74 1.65
C GLN A 2 8.20 4.27 2.39
N ALA A 3 8.40 4.67 3.65
CA ALA A 3 9.55 4.22 4.44
C ALA A 3 9.61 2.68 4.64
N PHE A 4 8.47 2.03 4.90
CA PHE A 4 8.41 0.57 5.00
C PHE A 4 8.70 -0.09 3.66
N ALA A 5 8.08 0.41 2.58
CA ALA A 5 8.32 -0.07 1.22
C ALA A 5 9.81 0.03 0.86
N MET A 6 10.46 1.14 1.17
CA MET A 6 11.89 1.29 0.92
C MET A 6 12.77 0.40 1.79
N ALA A 7 12.43 0.21 3.06
CA ALA A 7 13.21 -0.68 3.94
C ALA A 7 13.14 -2.13 3.45
N LEU A 8 11.95 -2.60 3.04
CA LEU A 8 11.74 -3.94 2.49
C LEU A 8 12.42 -4.10 1.12
N ALA A 9 12.35 -3.09 0.25
CA ALA A 9 13.02 -3.11 -1.04
C ALA A 9 14.55 -3.21 -0.89
N LYS A 10 15.14 -2.46 0.05
CA LYS A 10 16.57 -2.55 0.39
C LYS A 10 16.98 -3.93 0.93
N ALA A 11 16.03 -4.66 1.52
CA ALA A 11 16.23 -6.03 1.98
C ALA A 11 16.00 -7.08 0.86
N GLY A 12 15.66 -6.66 -0.36
CA GLY A 12 15.48 -7.54 -1.52
C GLY A 12 14.04 -8.00 -1.77
N ALA A 13 13.04 -7.44 -1.09
CA ALA A 13 11.65 -7.79 -1.32
C ALA A 13 11.07 -7.05 -2.54
N ASN A 14 10.29 -7.76 -3.36
CA ASN A 14 9.40 -7.14 -4.33
C ASN A 14 8.22 -6.45 -3.61
N ILE A 15 7.78 -5.30 -4.12
CA ILE A 15 6.83 -4.45 -3.41
C ILE A 15 5.54 -4.28 -4.21
N PHE A 16 4.40 -4.66 -3.63
CA PHE A 16 3.08 -4.32 -4.14
C PHE A 16 2.48 -3.19 -3.30
N ILE A 17 2.13 -2.06 -3.92
CA ILE A 17 1.65 -0.85 -3.21
C ILE A 17 0.18 -0.59 -3.55
N PRO A 18 -0.77 -1.05 -2.72
CA PRO A 18 -2.14 -0.57 -2.76
C PRO A 18 -2.24 0.81 -2.08
N SER A 19 -2.75 1.81 -2.79
CA SER A 19 -2.93 3.15 -2.23
C SER A 19 -4.15 3.84 -2.83
N PHE A 20 -4.82 4.66 -2.01
CA PHE A 20 -5.94 5.48 -2.46
C PHE A 20 -5.49 6.61 -3.40
N VAL A 21 -4.33 7.21 -3.12
CA VAL A 21 -3.76 8.32 -3.87
C VAL A 21 -2.62 7.81 -4.75
N LYS A 22 -2.60 8.25 -6.01
CA LYS A 22 -1.48 8.01 -6.91
C LYS A 22 -0.26 8.80 -6.43
N ASP A 23 0.86 8.12 -6.33
CA ASP A 23 2.14 8.81 -6.25
C ASP A 23 2.52 9.36 -7.63
N ASN A 24 3.34 10.41 -7.69
CA ASN A 24 3.86 10.98 -8.94
C ASN A 24 4.89 10.05 -9.64
N GLY A 25 5.15 8.87 -9.08
CA GLY A 25 6.12 7.90 -9.57
C GLY A 25 7.42 7.86 -8.75
N GLU A 26 7.66 8.82 -7.87
CA GLU A 26 8.90 8.93 -7.09
C GLU A 26 9.19 7.68 -6.26
N THR A 27 8.20 7.15 -5.54
CA THR A 27 8.35 5.93 -4.74
C THR A 27 8.71 4.73 -5.61
N LYS A 28 8.08 4.63 -6.79
CA LYS A 28 8.33 3.54 -7.72
C LYS A 28 9.79 3.59 -8.19
N GLU A 29 10.25 4.74 -8.66
CA GLU A 29 11.63 4.93 -9.10
C GLU A 29 12.66 4.65 -7.98
N MET A 30 12.36 5.07 -6.75
CA MET A 30 13.23 4.81 -5.59
C MET A 30 13.37 3.32 -5.30
N ILE A 31 12.28 2.55 -5.42
CA ILE A 31 12.24 1.11 -5.19
C ILE A 31 12.96 0.36 -6.31
N GLU A 32 12.68 0.69 -7.58
CA GLU A 32 13.32 0.03 -8.73
C GLU A 32 14.84 0.19 -8.71
N LYS A 33 15.35 1.33 -8.20
CA LYS A 33 16.80 1.56 -7.99
C LYS A 33 17.44 0.60 -6.99
N GLN A 34 16.67 -0.12 -6.17
CA GLN A 34 17.19 -1.17 -5.28
C GLN A 34 17.33 -2.54 -5.97
N GLY A 35 16.93 -2.65 -7.25
CA GLY A 35 17.03 -3.89 -8.02
C GLY A 35 15.90 -4.88 -7.77
N VAL A 36 14.79 -4.43 -7.18
CA VAL A 36 13.58 -5.24 -6.93
C VAL A 36 12.44 -4.74 -7.81
N GLU A 37 11.42 -5.58 -8.00
CA GLU A 37 10.21 -5.20 -8.72
C GLU A 37 9.23 -4.45 -7.82
N VAL A 38 8.45 -3.55 -8.45
CA VAL A 38 7.37 -2.84 -7.77
C VAL A 38 6.17 -2.64 -8.68
N ASP A 39 4.99 -2.82 -8.11
CA ASP A 39 3.74 -2.49 -8.77
C ASP A 39 2.81 -1.67 -7.87
N PHE A 40 1.96 -0.87 -8.49
CA PHE A 40 1.06 0.05 -7.81
C PHE A 40 -0.39 -0.20 -8.23
N MET A 41 -1.26 -0.32 -7.23
CA MET A 41 -2.70 -0.44 -7.44
C MET A 41 -3.41 0.74 -6.80
N GLN A 42 -4.09 1.57 -7.61
CA GLN A 42 -4.96 2.59 -7.06
C GLN A 42 -6.24 1.93 -6.53
N VAL A 43 -6.49 2.02 -5.23
CA VAL A 43 -7.62 1.34 -4.59
C VAL A 43 -8.02 2.00 -3.28
N ASP A 44 -9.32 2.09 -3.04
CA ASP A 44 -9.85 2.32 -1.69
C ASP A 44 -9.90 0.99 -0.95
N ILE A 45 -9.02 0.83 0.03
CA ILE A 45 -8.92 -0.42 0.82
C ILE A 45 -10.15 -0.66 1.70
N THR A 46 -11.02 0.34 1.90
CA THR A 46 -12.26 0.22 2.67
C THR A 46 -13.44 -0.23 1.82
N ALA A 47 -13.29 -0.21 0.49
CA ALA A 47 -14.34 -0.66 -0.42
C ALA A 47 -14.57 -2.17 -0.32
N GLU A 48 -15.81 -2.57 -0.60
CA GLU A 48 -16.21 -3.98 -0.56
C GLU A 48 -15.36 -4.84 -1.51
N GLY A 49 -14.82 -5.94 -0.99
CA GLY A 49 -13.96 -6.86 -1.74
C GLY A 49 -12.57 -6.32 -2.11
N ALA A 50 -12.18 -5.12 -1.65
CA ALA A 50 -10.87 -4.56 -1.94
C ALA A 50 -9.71 -5.46 -1.46
N PRO A 51 -9.73 -6.03 -0.23
CA PRO A 51 -8.64 -6.91 0.21
C PRO A 51 -8.42 -8.11 -0.70
N GLN A 52 -9.49 -8.79 -1.14
CA GLN A 52 -9.41 -9.94 -2.03
C GLN A 52 -8.82 -9.56 -3.39
N LYS A 53 -9.23 -8.41 -3.95
CA LYS A 53 -8.71 -7.90 -5.22
C LYS A 53 -7.22 -7.56 -5.13
N ILE A 54 -6.79 -6.93 -4.03
CA ILE A 54 -5.38 -6.55 -3.79
C ILE A 54 -4.49 -7.79 -3.72
N ILE A 55 -4.89 -8.78 -2.92
CA ILE A 55 -4.11 -10.03 -2.77
C ILE A 55 -4.08 -10.79 -4.10
N ALA A 56 -5.21 -10.89 -4.81
CA ALA A 56 -5.25 -11.55 -6.12
C ALA A 56 -4.29 -10.89 -7.12
N ALA A 57 -4.30 -9.57 -7.23
CA ALA A 57 -3.39 -8.84 -8.12
C ALA A 57 -1.91 -8.99 -7.72
N SER A 58 -1.61 -8.95 -6.42
CA SER A 58 -0.26 -9.18 -5.92
C SER A 58 0.24 -10.59 -6.23
N CYS A 59 -0.61 -11.62 -6.04
CA CYS A 59 -0.26 -13.01 -6.36
C CYS A 59 -0.18 -13.26 -7.87
N GLU A 60 -1.01 -12.60 -8.68
CA GLU A 60 -0.90 -12.65 -10.15
C GLU A 60 0.44 -12.09 -10.61
N ARG A 61 0.91 -11.01 -9.96
CA ARG A 61 2.18 -10.37 -10.30
C ARG A 61 3.41 -11.12 -9.78
N PHE A 62 3.39 -11.56 -8.52
CA PHE A 62 4.57 -12.05 -7.80
C PHE A 62 4.46 -13.51 -7.33
N GLY A 63 3.34 -14.19 -7.58
CA GLY A 63 3.08 -15.58 -7.20
C GLY A 63 2.58 -15.78 -5.77
N THR A 64 3.06 -14.99 -4.81
CA THR A 64 2.69 -15.10 -3.38
C THR A 64 2.72 -13.74 -2.67
N VAL A 65 2.22 -13.72 -1.43
CA VAL A 65 2.38 -12.59 -0.49
C VAL A 65 2.99 -13.11 0.80
N ASP A 66 4.24 -12.75 1.05
CA ASP A 66 4.97 -13.20 2.25
C ASP A 66 4.83 -12.23 3.44
N ILE A 67 4.71 -10.93 3.14
CA ILE A 67 4.67 -9.86 4.14
C ILE A 67 3.49 -8.92 3.83
N LEU A 68 2.61 -8.70 4.81
CA LEU A 68 1.53 -7.73 4.74
C LEU A 68 1.77 -6.59 5.73
N VAL A 69 1.78 -5.35 5.25
CA VAL A 69 1.90 -4.15 6.09
C VAL A 69 0.60 -3.36 6.04
N ASN A 70 -0.26 -3.52 7.06
CA ASN A 70 -1.49 -2.76 7.23
C ASN A 70 -1.19 -1.31 7.70
N ASN A 71 -0.69 -0.47 6.79
CA ASN A 71 -0.25 0.89 7.09
C ASN A 71 -1.26 1.99 6.74
N ALA A 72 -2.11 1.80 5.73
CA ALA A 72 -3.01 2.86 5.28
C ALA A 72 -4.02 3.20 6.39
N GLY A 73 -4.09 4.49 6.73
CA GLY A 73 -4.96 4.99 7.79
C GLY A 73 -5.09 6.50 7.73
N ILE A 74 -6.27 7.00 8.06
CA ILE A 74 -6.58 8.43 8.16
C ILE A 74 -7.29 8.64 9.49
N CYS A 75 -6.80 9.59 10.30
CA CYS A 75 -7.49 10.02 11.50
C CYS A 75 -8.32 11.26 11.16
N LYS A 76 -9.64 11.15 11.24
CA LYS A 76 -10.52 12.33 11.15
C LYS A 76 -10.45 13.07 12.48
N LEU A 77 -9.94 14.29 12.47
CA LEU A 77 -9.84 15.13 13.66
C LEU A 77 -11.05 16.04 13.78
N ASN A 78 -11.66 16.07 14.95
CA ASN A 78 -12.70 17.02 15.34
C ASN A 78 -12.66 17.23 16.85
N LYS A 79 -13.40 18.21 17.39
CA LYS A 79 -13.60 18.28 18.84
C LYS A 79 -14.36 17.03 19.29
N VAL A 80 -14.03 16.53 20.49
CA VAL A 80 -14.65 15.30 21.03
C VAL A 80 -16.19 15.39 21.02
N LEU A 81 -16.74 16.56 21.36
CA LEU A 81 -18.18 16.79 21.41
C LEU A 81 -18.83 16.94 20.01
N ASP A 82 -18.04 17.16 18.97
CA ASP A 82 -18.49 17.42 17.61
C ASP A 82 -18.37 16.16 16.71
N PHE A 83 -17.88 15.03 17.25
CA PHE A 83 -18.02 13.75 16.56
C PHE A 83 -19.47 13.30 16.62
N GLY A 84 -20.11 13.18 15.45
CA GLY A 84 -21.42 12.54 15.36
C GLY A 84 -21.36 11.15 15.98
N ARG A 85 -22.31 10.83 16.86
CA ARG A 85 -22.55 9.45 17.25
C ARG A 85 -23.20 8.78 16.04
N ALA A 86 -22.43 7.95 15.34
CA ALA A 86 -23.01 6.95 14.45
C ALA A 86 -23.73 5.89 15.29
#